data_AF-A0A7X6USX7-F1
#
_entry.id   AF-A0A7X6USX7-F1
#
_cell.length_a   1.000
_cell.length_b   1.000
_cell.length_c   1.000
_cell.angle_alpha   90.00
_cell.angle_beta   90.00
_cell.angle_gamma   90.00
#
_symmetry.space_group_name_H-M   'P 1'
#
loop_
_entity.id
_entity.type
_entity.pdbx_description
1 polymer ?
#
loop_
_entity_poly.entity_id
_entity_poly.type
_entity_poly.pdbx_seq_one_letter_code
_entity_poly.pdbx_strand_id
1 'polypeptide(L)'
;MSLQAEIKTALTALSKSMAAGRLAHAYLIVGPPRGAATALAEAILGLLYCTAAAAACPCRTCAVCRQLKQHIHPDLLWVEPQKKTRTIQKEQVQQIQEHVLQTSLVGGWKAIVLLHAERLHEMAANKLLKTLEEPPPRCLFLLLSGNPEFLPSTIISRCQRLTLGGSAAPDDAALKAAVAQIVTSAFEPDLLGGLAYARRIQDLLEDLRATI
;
A
#
# COMPACT_ATOMS: atom_id res chain seq x y z
N MET A 1 -15.45 11.52 -7.74
CA MET A 1 -14.83 10.72 -8.82
C MET A 1 -14.65 9.31 -8.28
N SER A 2 -14.86 8.25 -9.08
CA SER A 2 -14.68 6.88 -8.57
C SER A 2 -13.20 6.62 -8.29
N LEU A 3 -12.91 5.91 -7.18
CA LEU A 3 -11.53 5.57 -6.77
C LEU A 3 -10.71 4.95 -7.91
N GLN A 4 -11.36 4.13 -8.75
CA GLN A 4 -10.73 3.51 -9.92
C GLN A 4 -10.28 4.51 -10.98
N ALA A 5 -11.02 5.61 -11.18
CA ALA A 5 -10.64 6.65 -12.14
C ALA A 5 -9.40 7.43 -11.68
N GLU A 6 -9.29 7.71 -10.39
CA GLU A 6 -8.13 8.39 -9.81
C GLU A 6 -6.86 7.53 -9.89
N ILE A 7 -6.98 6.25 -9.53
CA ILE A 7 -5.88 5.28 -9.68
C ILE A 7 -5.44 5.22 -11.14
N LYS A 8 -6.37 5.09 -12.09
CA LYS A 8 -6.05 5.05 -13.53
C LYS A 8 -5.35 6.31 -14.01
N THR A 9 -5.78 7.48 -13.53
CA THR A 9 -5.19 8.77 -13.88
C THR A 9 -3.75 8.86 -13.37
N ALA A 10 -3.52 8.49 -12.10
CA ALA A 10 -2.19 8.43 -11.50
C ALA A 10 -1.28 7.46 -12.27
N LEU A 11 -1.74 6.24 -12.56
CA LEU A 11 -0.98 5.24 -13.31
C LEU A 11 -0.62 5.71 -14.71
N THR A 12 -1.52 6.42 -15.40
CA THR A 12 -1.25 6.97 -16.73
C THR A 12 -0.13 8.01 -16.68
N ALA A 13 -0.14 8.89 -15.67
CA ALA A 13 0.92 9.87 -15.47
C ALA A 13 2.26 9.19 -15.13
N LEU A 14 2.26 8.22 -14.22
CA LEU A 14 3.47 7.45 -13.86
C LEU A 14 4.03 6.67 -15.06
N SER A 15 3.19 6.04 -15.87
CA SER A 15 3.61 5.32 -17.07
C SER A 15 4.32 6.24 -18.07
N LYS A 16 3.84 7.48 -18.23
CA LYS A 16 4.51 8.48 -19.08
C LYS A 16 5.86 8.92 -18.51
N SER A 17 5.93 9.17 -17.20
CA SER A 17 7.19 9.53 -16.52
C SER A 17 8.22 8.41 -16.61
N MET A 18 7.78 7.15 -16.47
CA MET A 18 8.63 5.96 -16.60
C MET A 18 9.18 5.81 -18.02
N ALA A 19 8.33 5.95 -19.05
CA ALA A 19 8.76 5.93 -20.44
C ALA A 19 9.75 7.07 -20.79
N ALA A 20 9.62 8.21 -20.12
CA ALA A 20 10.53 9.35 -20.27
C ALA A 20 11.80 9.26 -19.39
N GLY A 21 11.99 8.18 -18.60
CA GLY A 21 13.13 8.03 -17.70
C GLY A 21 13.16 9.03 -16.53
N ARG A 22 12.03 9.65 -16.21
CA ARG A 22 11.88 10.69 -15.17
C ARG A 22 11.07 10.21 -13.97
N LEU A 23 11.10 8.91 -13.68
CA LEU A 23 10.43 8.35 -12.53
C LEU A 23 11.08 8.89 -11.25
N ALA A 24 10.30 9.42 -10.31
CA ALA A 24 10.82 9.87 -9.03
C ALA A 24 11.28 8.66 -8.22
N HIS A 25 12.31 8.84 -7.39
CA HIS A 25 12.81 7.78 -6.52
C HIS A 25 11.87 7.52 -5.34
N ALA A 26 11.02 8.49 -4.96
CA ALA A 26 10.11 8.36 -3.83
C ALA A 26 8.73 9.00 -4.09
N TYR A 27 7.68 8.29 -3.70
CA TYR A 27 6.29 8.74 -3.74
C TYR A 27 5.64 8.63 -2.37
N LEU A 28 4.92 9.68 -1.97
CA LEU A 28 4.06 9.68 -0.78
C LEU A 28 2.61 9.53 -1.24
N ILE A 29 2.06 8.34 -1.06
CA ILE A 29 0.66 8.02 -1.35
C ILE A 29 -0.17 8.37 -0.13
N VAL A 30 -1.03 9.38 -0.27
CA VAL A 30 -1.93 9.85 0.78
C VAL A 30 -3.31 9.24 0.56
N GLY A 31 -3.76 8.46 1.54
CA GLY A 31 -5.04 7.77 1.55
C GLY A 31 -5.03 6.59 2.53
N PRO A 32 -6.16 5.89 2.72
CA PRO A 32 -6.25 4.75 3.64
C PRO A 32 -5.14 3.71 3.36
N PRO A 33 -4.15 3.52 4.27
CA PRO A 33 -2.99 2.68 4.00
C PRO A 33 -3.36 1.24 3.68
N ARG A 34 -4.34 0.67 4.40
CA ARG A 34 -4.90 -0.68 4.15
C ARG A 34 -6.16 -0.61 3.30
N GLY A 35 -6.05 0.00 2.14
CA GLY A 35 -7.16 0.16 1.20
C GLY A 35 -6.68 0.76 -0.11
N ALA A 36 -7.26 1.91 -0.48
CA ALA A 36 -6.97 2.64 -1.71
C ALA A 36 -5.47 2.90 -1.95
N ALA A 37 -4.71 3.25 -0.90
CA ALA A 37 -3.28 3.52 -1.03
C ALA A 37 -2.47 2.27 -1.37
N THR A 38 -2.77 1.13 -0.73
CA THR A 38 -2.16 -0.17 -1.08
C THR A 38 -2.54 -0.59 -2.49
N ALA A 39 -3.79 -0.42 -2.90
CA ALA A 39 -4.23 -0.73 -4.26
C ALA A 39 -3.49 0.09 -5.32
N LEU A 40 -3.24 1.38 -5.06
CA LEU A 40 -2.42 2.22 -5.93
C LEU A 40 -0.95 1.75 -5.94
N ALA A 41 -0.37 1.45 -4.77
CA ALA A 41 1.00 0.98 -4.66
C ALA A 41 1.20 -0.34 -5.45
N GLU A 42 0.32 -1.32 -5.26
CA GLU A 42 0.34 -2.58 -6.02
C GLU A 42 0.20 -2.36 -7.52
N ALA A 43 -0.60 -1.39 -7.94
CA ALA A 43 -0.74 -1.06 -9.36
C ALA A 43 0.53 -0.41 -9.93
N ILE A 44 1.20 0.48 -9.18
CA ILE A 44 2.49 1.07 -9.55
C ILE A 44 3.57 -0.01 -9.66
N LEU A 45 3.65 -0.90 -8.67
CA LEU A 45 4.57 -2.05 -8.69
C LEU A 45 4.27 -2.97 -9.88
N GLY A 46 2.99 -3.15 -10.18
CA GLY A 46 2.54 -3.86 -11.37
C GLY A 46 3.09 -3.22 -12.64
N LEU A 47 3.05 -1.89 -12.79
CA LEU A 47 3.65 -1.23 -13.96
C LEU A 47 5.16 -1.42 -14.04
N LEU A 48 5.82 -1.48 -12.88
CA LEU A 48 7.27 -1.58 -12.79
C LEU A 48 7.79 -2.98 -13.14
N TYR A 49 7.11 -4.02 -12.67
CA TYR A 49 7.59 -5.40 -12.77
C TYR A 49 6.82 -6.29 -13.76
N CYS A 50 5.60 -5.91 -14.16
CA CYS A 50 4.83 -6.74 -15.07
C CYS A 50 5.44 -6.71 -16.48
N THR A 51 5.84 -7.89 -16.96
CA THR A 51 6.39 -8.10 -18.30
C THR A 51 5.36 -7.84 -19.42
N ALA A 52 4.07 -8.01 -19.13
CA ALA A 52 2.97 -7.81 -20.07
C ALA A 52 2.13 -6.56 -19.73
N ALA A 53 2.75 -5.52 -19.14
CA ALA A 53 2.05 -4.27 -18.86
C ALA A 53 1.65 -3.58 -20.18
N ALA A 54 0.38 -3.19 -20.30
CA ALA A 54 -0.15 -2.52 -21.49
C ALA A 54 -0.96 -1.29 -21.08
N ALA A 55 -0.77 -0.18 -21.80
CA ALA A 55 -1.55 1.05 -21.65
C ALA A 55 -1.71 1.54 -20.19
N ALA A 56 -0.61 1.55 -19.43
CA ALA A 56 -0.61 1.94 -18.01
C ALA A 56 -1.48 1.07 -17.09
N CYS A 57 -1.69 -0.20 -17.46
CA CYS A 57 -2.32 -1.21 -16.63
C CYS A 57 -1.45 -2.48 -16.51
N PRO A 58 -1.23 -3.02 -15.30
CA PRO A 58 -0.63 -4.34 -15.14
C PRO A 58 -1.62 -5.43 -15.55
N CYS A 59 -1.13 -6.55 -16.11
CA CYS A 59 -1.99 -7.63 -16.59
C CYS A 59 -2.73 -8.38 -15.48
N ARG A 60 -2.22 -8.35 -14.24
CA ARG A 60 -2.74 -9.04 -13.04
C ARG A 60 -2.79 -10.57 -13.10
N THR A 61 -2.45 -11.19 -14.22
CA THR A 61 -2.53 -12.65 -14.45
C THR A 61 -1.18 -13.33 -14.54
N CYS A 62 -0.10 -12.61 -14.87
CA CYS A 62 1.24 -13.19 -15.00
C CYS A 62 1.81 -13.65 -13.64
N ALA A 63 2.86 -14.47 -13.68
CA ALA A 63 3.54 -14.97 -12.47
C ALA A 63 4.02 -13.83 -11.57
N VAL A 64 4.60 -12.78 -12.14
CA VAL A 64 5.07 -11.60 -11.40
C VAL A 64 3.92 -10.88 -10.72
N CYS A 65 2.80 -10.61 -11.41
CA CYS A 65 1.64 -9.99 -10.78
C CYS A 65 1.06 -10.82 -9.64
N ARG A 66 1.10 -12.16 -9.73
CA ARG A 66 0.69 -13.05 -8.63
C ARG A 66 1.64 -12.94 -7.43
N GLN A 67 2.95 -12.91 -7.66
CA GLN A 67 3.96 -12.69 -6.61
C GLN A 67 3.80 -11.32 -5.95
N LEU A 68 3.55 -10.26 -6.74
CA LEU A 68 3.30 -8.92 -6.22
C LEU A 68 2.06 -8.90 -5.33
N LYS A 69 0.95 -9.54 -5.72
CA LYS A 69 -0.26 -9.62 -4.91
C LYS A 69 -0.06 -10.35 -3.58
N GLN A 70 0.89 -11.29 -3.55
CA GLN A 70 1.27 -12.03 -2.35
C GLN A 70 2.39 -11.37 -1.55
N HIS A 71 2.92 -10.22 -2.01
CA HIS A 71 4.04 -9.49 -1.40
C HIS A 71 5.34 -10.31 -1.29
N ILE A 72 5.58 -11.27 -2.21
CA ILE A 72 6.74 -12.19 -2.18
C ILE A 72 7.77 -11.96 -3.30
N HIS A 73 7.67 -10.85 -4.04
CA HIS A 73 8.61 -10.58 -5.12
C HIS A 73 10.02 -10.29 -4.56
N PRO A 74 11.10 -10.89 -5.11
CA PRO A 74 12.44 -10.83 -4.51
C PRO A 74 13.04 -9.42 -4.45
N ASP A 75 12.67 -8.53 -5.38
CA ASP A 75 13.13 -7.14 -5.41
C ASP A 75 12.14 -6.15 -4.74
N LEU A 76 11.16 -6.68 -4.00
CA LEU A 76 10.14 -5.90 -3.29
C LEU A 76 10.24 -6.15 -1.78
N LEU A 77 10.38 -5.08 -1.00
CA LEU A 77 10.35 -5.13 0.46
C LEU A 77 9.15 -4.36 1.02
N TRP A 78 8.29 -5.06 1.76
CA TRP A 78 7.22 -4.44 2.52
C TRP A 78 7.64 -4.23 3.98
N VAL A 79 7.45 -3.02 4.47
CA VAL A 79 7.70 -2.65 5.86
C VAL A 79 6.43 -2.07 6.46
N GLU A 80 5.99 -2.66 7.56
CA GLU A 80 4.84 -2.21 8.33
C GLU A 80 5.20 -2.01 9.80
N PRO A 81 4.44 -1.22 10.57
CA PRO A 81 4.72 -1.00 11.98
C PRO A 81 4.65 -2.32 12.76
N GLN A 82 5.57 -2.53 13.69
CA GLN A 82 5.56 -3.77 14.48
C GLN A 82 4.31 -3.85 15.35
N LYS A 83 3.75 -5.05 15.53
CA LYS A 83 2.52 -5.26 16.31
C LYS A 83 2.63 -4.78 17.76
N LYS A 84 3.80 -4.93 18.39
CA LYS A 84 4.04 -4.58 19.80
C LYS A 84 4.13 -3.07 20.02
N THR A 85 5.00 -2.39 19.26
CA THR A 85 5.30 -0.96 19.43
C THR A 85 4.37 -0.07 18.61
N ARG A 86 3.67 -0.63 17.62
CA ARG A 86 2.84 0.08 16.64
C ARG A 86 3.62 1.13 15.83
N THR A 87 4.96 1.05 15.82
CA THR A 87 5.85 1.97 15.13
C THR A 87 6.81 1.22 14.22
N ILE A 88 7.35 1.93 13.22
CA ILE A 88 8.44 1.44 12.37
C ILE A 88 9.76 1.82 13.04
N GLN A 89 10.54 0.80 13.40
CA GLN A 89 11.75 0.94 14.18
C GLN A 89 12.99 1.08 13.30
N LYS A 90 14.10 1.53 13.91
CA LYS A 90 15.38 1.76 13.22
C LYS A 90 15.89 0.50 12.52
N GLU A 91 15.68 -0.67 13.13
CA GLU A 91 16.11 -1.97 12.63
C GLU A 91 15.40 -2.31 11.32
N GLN A 92 14.12 -1.95 11.18
CA GLN A 92 13.37 -2.15 9.93
C GLN A 92 13.90 -1.25 8.82
N VAL A 93 14.28 -0.02 9.13
CA VAL A 93 14.93 0.89 8.15
C VAL A 93 16.33 0.42 7.79
N GLN A 94 17.02 -0.26 8.71
CA GLN A 94 18.29 -0.91 8.38
C GLN A 94 18.12 -2.02 7.34
N GLN A 95 17.10 -2.86 7.49
CA GLN A 95 16.75 -3.89 6.51
C GLN A 95 16.42 -3.27 5.14
N ILE A 96 15.75 -2.11 5.12
CA ILE A 96 15.53 -1.34 3.88
C ILE A 96 16.87 -1.01 3.22
N GLN A 97 17.79 -0.39 3.95
CA GLN A 97 19.09 0.02 3.40
C GLN A 97 19.89 -1.17 2.87
N GLU A 98 19.96 -2.25 3.63
CA GLU A 98 20.62 -3.50 3.22
C GLU A 98 19.99 -4.07 1.94
N HIS A 99 18.66 -4.07 1.85
CA HIS A 99 17.94 -4.55 0.68
C HIS A 99 18.18 -3.68 -0.56
N VAL A 100 18.21 -2.36 -0.41
CA VAL A 100 18.37 -1.41 -1.53
C VAL A 100 19.80 -1.47 -2.10
N LEU A 101 20.80 -1.75 -1.26
CA LEU A 101 22.21 -1.84 -1.67
C LEU A 101 22.54 -3.15 -2.41
N GLN A 102 21.73 -4.20 -2.26
CA GLN A 102 21.92 -5.44 -2.99
C GLN A 102 21.60 -5.28 -4.49
N THR A 103 22.27 -6.06 -5.33
CA THR A 103 21.91 -6.12 -6.76
C THR A 103 20.51 -6.73 -6.92
N SER A 104 19.71 -6.16 -7.83
CA SER A 104 18.40 -6.73 -8.18
C SER A 104 18.56 -8.13 -8.74
N LEU A 105 17.78 -9.08 -8.23
CA LEU A 105 17.86 -10.48 -8.62
C LEU A 105 17.25 -10.74 -10.00
N VAL A 106 16.26 -9.95 -10.41
CA VAL A 106 15.57 -10.07 -11.71
C VAL A 106 16.15 -9.10 -12.74
N GLY A 107 17.03 -8.18 -12.32
CA GLY A 107 17.60 -7.15 -13.18
C GLY A 107 16.57 -6.06 -13.47
N GLY A 108 16.55 -5.02 -12.65
CA GLY A 108 15.59 -3.93 -12.84
C GLY A 108 15.59 -2.95 -11.69
N TRP A 109 14.39 -2.64 -11.20
CA TRP A 109 14.16 -1.73 -10.10
C TRP A 109 13.99 -2.49 -8.79
N LYS A 110 14.48 -1.92 -7.68
CA LYS A 110 14.08 -2.35 -6.34
C LYS A 110 12.98 -1.44 -5.82
N ALA A 111 11.99 -2.01 -5.16
CA ALA A 111 10.88 -1.26 -4.63
C ALA A 111 10.68 -1.54 -3.14
N ILE A 112 10.39 -0.48 -2.40
CA ILE A 112 10.20 -0.53 -0.96
C ILE A 112 8.86 0.12 -0.66
N VAL A 113 7.99 -0.60 0.02
CA VAL A 113 6.68 -0.09 0.43
C VAL A 113 6.66 0.07 1.94
N LEU A 114 6.47 1.30 2.42
CA LEU A 114 6.29 1.60 3.83
C LEU A 114 4.81 1.83 4.09
N LEU A 115 4.16 0.85 4.71
CA LEU A 115 2.79 0.97 5.20
C LEU A 115 2.76 1.80 6.48
N HIS A 116 1.83 2.77 6.56
CA HIS A 116 1.73 3.69 7.69
C HIS A 116 3.04 4.44 7.96
N ALA A 117 3.58 5.12 6.94
CA ALA A 117 4.84 5.84 7.04
C ALA A 117 4.85 6.88 8.18
N GLU A 118 3.69 7.44 8.54
CA GLU A 118 3.52 8.35 9.67
C GLU A 118 3.90 7.74 11.03
N ARG A 119 4.03 6.41 11.11
CA ARG A 119 4.42 5.67 12.31
C ARG A 119 5.92 5.39 12.39
N LEU A 120 6.73 6.02 11.54
CA LEU A 120 8.18 6.01 11.68
C LEU A 120 8.59 6.61 13.02
N HIS A 121 9.34 5.86 13.82
CA HIS A 121 10.00 6.42 14.98
C HIS A 121 11.06 7.44 14.53
N GLU A 122 11.37 8.44 15.36
CA GLU A 122 12.28 9.55 15.02
C GLU A 122 13.63 9.07 14.47
N MET A 123 14.27 8.12 15.15
CA MET A 123 15.52 7.51 14.69
C MET A 123 15.40 6.78 13.35
N ALA A 124 14.24 6.15 13.10
CA ALA A 124 13.96 5.44 11.84
C ALA A 124 13.77 6.46 10.70
N ALA A 125 13.02 7.53 10.95
CA ALA A 125 12.81 8.62 9.99
C ALA A 125 14.13 9.28 9.57
N ASN A 126 14.99 9.62 10.54
CA ASN A 126 16.31 10.22 10.27
C ASN A 126 17.23 9.28 9.48
N LYS A 127 17.15 7.97 9.73
CA LYS A 127 17.94 6.98 8.99
C LYS A 127 17.42 6.81 7.55
N LEU A 128 16.10 6.81 7.38
CA LEU A 128 15.47 6.74 6.06
C LEU A 128 15.79 7.98 5.23
N LEU A 129 15.82 9.17 5.86
CA LEU A 129 16.11 10.45 5.22
C LEU A 129 17.44 10.42 4.44
N LYS A 130 18.51 9.85 5.03
CA LYS A 130 19.81 9.69 4.37
C LYS A 130 19.70 8.91 3.05
N THR A 131 18.81 7.92 3.01
CA THR A 131 18.60 7.08 1.82
C THR A 131 17.72 7.77 0.79
N LEU A 132 16.81 8.65 1.22
CA LEU A 132 15.98 9.46 0.32
C LEU A 132 16.76 10.65 -0.27
N GLU A 133 17.78 11.16 0.43
CA GLU A 133 18.69 12.21 -0.07
C GLU A 133 19.61 11.70 -1.17
N GLU A 134 20.16 10.50 -0.98
CA GLU A 134 21.08 9.87 -1.91
C GLU A 134 20.55 8.47 -2.28
N PRO A 135 19.46 8.42 -3.09
CA PRO A 135 18.83 7.15 -3.43
C PRO A 135 19.75 6.33 -4.34
N PRO A 136 19.90 5.02 -4.07
CA PRO A 136 20.60 4.13 -4.99
C PRO A 136 19.90 4.11 -6.37
N PRO A 137 20.64 3.83 -7.45
CA PRO A 137 20.07 3.84 -8.79
C PRO A 137 18.96 2.79 -8.92
N ARG A 138 17.91 3.14 -9.67
CA ARG A 138 16.74 2.28 -9.93
C ARG A 138 16.06 1.76 -8.66
N CYS A 139 15.93 2.62 -7.64
CA CYS A 139 15.19 2.31 -6.42
C CYS A 139 13.95 3.19 -6.29
N LEU A 140 12.84 2.57 -5.89
CA LEU A 140 11.54 3.21 -5.77
C LEU A 140 10.99 3.04 -4.34
N PHE A 141 10.78 4.15 -3.65
CA PHE A 141 10.15 4.19 -2.33
C PHE A 141 8.68 4.59 -2.47
N LEU A 142 7.77 3.78 -1.94
CA LEU A 142 6.35 4.04 -1.86
C LEU A 142 5.96 4.16 -0.38
N LEU A 143 5.79 5.40 0.09
CA LEU A 143 5.37 5.69 1.45
C LEU A 143 3.85 5.86 1.46
N LEU A 144 3.15 5.01 2.20
CA LEU A 144 1.69 5.06 2.31
C LEU A 144 1.32 5.66 3.65
N SER A 145 0.53 6.73 3.64
CA SER A 145 0.11 7.41 4.87
C SER A 145 -1.35 7.84 4.82
N GLY A 146 -2.08 7.57 5.90
CA GLY A 146 -3.43 8.11 6.09
C GLY A 146 -3.38 9.54 6.62
N ASN A 147 -2.37 9.86 7.42
CA ASN A 147 -2.24 11.11 8.15
C ASN A 147 -0.83 11.70 7.90
N PRO A 148 -0.58 12.26 6.70
CA PRO A 148 0.74 12.75 6.31
C PRO A 148 1.25 13.90 7.20
N GLU A 149 0.38 14.58 7.95
CA GLU A 149 0.73 15.63 8.92
C GLU A 149 1.59 15.15 10.09
N PHE A 150 1.56 13.85 10.43
CA PHE A 150 2.42 13.26 11.45
C PHE A 150 3.78 12.80 10.89
N LEU A 151 3.96 12.85 9.57
CA LEU A 151 5.23 12.53 8.94
C LEU A 151 6.16 13.76 8.96
N PRO A 152 7.47 13.60 9.22
CA PRO A 152 8.42 14.70 9.17
C PRO A 152 8.39 15.43 7.81
N SER A 153 8.34 16.76 7.84
CA SER A 153 8.31 17.61 6.64
C SER A 153 9.54 17.39 5.73
N THR A 154 10.67 16.99 6.33
CA THR A 154 11.92 16.63 5.63
C THR A 154 11.77 15.39 4.75
N ILE A 155 10.94 14.41 5.14
CA ILE A 155 10.62 13.24 4.31
C ILE A 155 9.63 13.64 3.22
N ILE A 156 8.59 14.40 3.59
CA ILE A 156 7.55 14.85 2.64
C ILE A 156 8.16 15.63 1.48
N SER A 157 9.11 16.53 1.76
CA SER A 157 9.74 17.37 0.73
C SER A 157 10.57 16.60 -0.30
N ARG A 158 10.98 15.36 0.00
CA ARG A 158 11.73 14.47 -0.89
C ARG A 158 10.84 13.48 -1.63
N CYS A 159 9.55 13.45 -1.33
CA CYS A 159 8.59 12.55 -1.96
C CYS A 159 7.68 13.31 -2.93
N GLN A 160 7.40 12.72 -4.10
CA GLN A 160 6.33 13.20 -4.95
C GLN A 160 4.98 12.75 -4.36
N ARG A 161 4.10 13.71 -4.03
CA ARG A 161 2.82 13.41 -3.39
C ARG A 161 1.78 12.91 -4.41
N LEU A 162 1.14 11.79 -4.10
CA LEU A 162 -0.02 11.24 -4.81
C LEU A 162 -1.18 11.18 -3.83
N THR A 163 -2.12 12.12 -3.95
CA THR A 163 -3.30 12.15 -3.09
C THR A 163 -4.44 11.42 -3.78
N LEU A 164 -5.00 10.42 -3.10
CA LEU A 164 -6.26 9.81 -3.50
C LEU A 164 -7.40 10.64 -2.90
N GLY A 165 -8.29 11.12 -3.76
CA GLY A 165 -9.49 11.84 -3.37
C GLY A 165 -10.33 10.93 -2.48
N GLY A 166 -10.59 11.40 -1.27
CA GLY A 166 -11.32 10.62 -0.28
C GLY A 166 -12.73 10.29 -0.78
N SER A 167 -12.95 9.04 -1.17
CA SER A 167 -13.93 8.30 -0.40
C SER A 167 -13.25 8.11 0.95
N ALA A 168 -13.68 8.90 1.94
CA ALA A 168 -13.47 8.54 3.33
C ALA A 168 -13.70 7.03 3.43
N ALA A 169 -12.83 6.31 4.15
CA ALA A 169 -13.10 4.92 4.49
C ALA A 169 -14.60 4.83 4.81
N PRO A 170 -15.39 4.00 4.08
CA PRO A 170 -16.83 3.96 4.29
C PRO A 170 -17.04 3.82 5.78
N ASP A 171 -17.73 4.80 6.38
CA ASP A 171 -17.73 5.10 7.80
C ASP A 171 -17.29 3.90 8.63
N ASP A 172 -16.04 3.94 9.10
CA ASP A 172 -15.47 2.89 9.91
C ASP A 172 -16.38 2.66 11.14
N ALA A 173 -17.17 3.67 11.54
CA ALA A 173 -18.24 3.57 12.52
C ALA A 173 -19.42 2.68 12.08
N ALA A 174 -19.92 2.79 10.85
CA ALA A 174 -21.00 1.96 10.33
C ALA A 174 -20.54 0.51 10.11
N LEU A 175 -19.32 0.31 9.58
CA LEU A 175 -18.73 -1.02 9.44
C LEU A 175 -18.43 -1.64 10.80
N LYS A 176 -17.85 -0.88 11.75
CA LYS A 176 -17.64 -1.34 13.14
C LYS A 176 -18.94 -1.62 13.85
N ALA A 177 -19.99 -0.83 13.65
CA ALA A 177 -21.31 -1.08 14.24
C ALA A 177 -21.95 -2.33 13.65
N ALA A 178 -21.87 -2.53 12.33
CA ALA A 178 -22.37 -3.73 11.66
C ALA A 178 -21.59 -4.99 12.10
N VAL A 179 -20.25 -4.92 12.14
CA VAL A 179 -19.40 -6.00 12.65
C VAL A 179 -19.64 -6.25 14.14
N ALA A 180 -19.81 -5.21 14.95
CA ALA A 180 -20.13 -5.35 16.38
C ALA A 180 -21.50 -6.01 16.57
N GLN A 181 -22.53 -5.65 15.79
CA GLN A 181 -23.84 -6.30 15.83
C GLN A 181 -23.77 -7.78 15.47
N ILE A 182 -22.95 -8.14 14.47
CA ILE A 182 -22.72 -9.56 14.15
C ILE A 182 -22.05 -10.25 15.35
N VAL A 183 -20.94 -9.72 15.85
CA VAL A 183 -20.13 -10.35 16.92
C VAL A 183 -20.86 -10.41 18.27
N THR A 184 -21.77 -9.47 18.55
CA THR A 184 -22.56 -9.45 19.81
C THR A 184 -23.92 -10.12 19.70
N SER A 185 -24.33 -10.55 18.50
CA SER A 185 -25.56 -11.34 18.35
C SER A 185 -25.40 -12.70 19.05
N ALA A 186 -26.49 -13.20 19.65
CA ALA A 186 -26.49 -14.47 20.35
C ALA A 186 -26.08 -15.59 19.38
N PHE A 187 -24.85 -16.08 19.55
CA PHE A 187 -24.39 -17.26 18.84
C PHE A 187 -24.95 -18.49 19.56
N GLU A 188 -25.96 -19.10 18.97
CA GLU A 188 -26.39 -20.43 19.38
C GLU A 188 -25.38 -21.44 18.82
N PRO A 189 -24.72 -22.26 19.68
CA PRO A 189 -23.68 -23.19 19.26
C PRO A 189 -24.29 -24.47 18.67
N ASP A 190 -25.23 -24.30 17.74
CA ASP A 190 -25.85 -25.37 16.97
C ASP A 190 -25.68 -25.11 15.46
N LEU A 191 -26.01 -26.10 14.63
CA LEU A 191 -25.79 -26.02 13.18
C LEU A 191 -26.62 -24.90 12.53
N LEU A 192 -27.82 -24.64 13.05
CA LEU A 192 -28.72 -23.61 12.53
C LEU A 192 -28.23 -22.21 12.90
N GLY A 193 -27.77 -22.00 14.14
CA GLY A 193 -27.13 -20.77 14.58
C GLY A 193 -25.87 -20.44 13.76
N GLY A 194 -25.03 -21.45 13.49
CA GLY A 194 -23.85 -21.30 12.64
C GLY A 194 -24.17 -20.87 11.20
N LEU A 195 -25.19 -21.48 10.58
CA LEU A 195 -25.63 -21.15 9.22
C LEU A 195 -26.29 -19.77 9.15
N ALA A 196 -27.12 -19.40 10.13
CA ALA A 196 -27.73 -18.09 10.23
C ALA A 196 -26.67 -16.98 10.35
N TYR A 197 -25.63 -17.23 11.13
CA TYR A 197 -24.51 -16.31 11.30
C TYR A 197 -23.69 -16.14 10.01
N ALA A 198 -23.37 -17.24 9.32
CA ALA A 198 -22.66 -17.22 8.04
C ALA A 198 -23.45 -16.44 6.96
N ARG A 199 -24.76 -16.65 6.88
CA ARG A 199 -25.64 -15.92 5.95
C ARG A 199 -25.65 -14.42 6.23
N ARG A 200 -25.71 -14.01 7.51
CA ARG A 200 -25.65 -12.60 7.90
C ARG A 200 -24.35 -11.90 7.51
N ILE A 201 -23.22 -12.60 7.67
CA ILE A 201 -21.92 -12.08 7.20
C ILE A 201 -21.94 -11.94 5.68
N GLN A 202 -22.52 -12.91 4.97
CA GLN A 202 -22.58 -12.90 3.52
C GLN A 202 -23.45 -11.74 3.00
N ASP A 203 -24.63 -11.53 3.58
CA ASP A 203 -25.54 -10.41 3.23
C ASP A 203 -24.83 -9.06 3.45
N LEU A 204 -24.11 -8.90 4.57
CA LEU A 204 -23.35 -7.68 4.84
C LEU A 204 -22.17 -7.46 3.87
N LEU A 205 -21.48 -8.53 3.48
CA LEU A 205 -20.42 -8.46 2.46
C LEU A 205 -20.98 -8.10 1.08
N GLU A 206 -22.20 -8.53 0.76
CA GLU A 206 -22.91 -8.18 -0.48
C GLU A 206 -23.35 -6.71 -0.47
N ASP A 207 -23.92 -6.22 0.63
CA ASP A 207 -24.30 -4.80 0.80
C ASP A 207 -23.10 -3.86 0.71
N LEU A 208 -21.97 -4.24 1.34
CA LEU A 208 -20.73 -3.47 1.26
C LEU A 208 -20.14 -3.45 -0.16
N ARG A 209 -20.28 -4.55 -0.90
CA ARG A 209 -19.88 -4.62 -2.32
C ARG A 209 -20.75 -3.76 -3.22
N ALA A 210 -22.03 -3.58 -2.88
CA ALA A 210 -22.94 -2.74 -3.64
C ALA A 210 -22.73 -1.23 -3.40
N THR A 211 -22.07 -0.87 -2.29
CA THR A 211 -21.88 0.53 -1.86
C THR A 211 -20.53 1.13 -2.32
N ILE A 212 -19.63 0.34 -2.92
CA ILE A 212 -18.29 0.73 -3.41
C ILE A 212 -18.26 0.74 -4.94
#